data_AF-A0A931LT09-F1
#
_entry.id   AF-A0A931LT09-F1
#
_cell.length_a   1.000
_cell.length_b   1.000
_cell.length_c   1.000
_cell.angle_alpha   90.00
_cell.angle_beta   90.00
_cell.angle_gamma   90.00
#
_symmetry.space_group_name_H-M   'P 1'
#
loop_
_entity.id
_entity.type
_entity.pdbx_description
1 polymer ?
#
loop_
_entity_poly.entity_id
_entity_poly.type
_entity_poly.pdbx_seq_one_letter_code
_entity_poly.pdbx_strand_id
1 'polypeptide(L)' 'MAVKDLAETMATSETWISVWYDDEEHEVYFQYGYVDVSMTIEDFRDFVETLVKAEEKLGKK' A
#
# COMPACT_ATOMS: atom_id res chain seq x y z
N MET A 1 -10.51 -10.22 15.43
CA MET A 1 -9.26 -9.67 14.90
C MET A 1 -8.56 -10.69 14.03
N ALA A 2 -8.81 -10.66 12.72
CA ALA A 2 -7.98 -11.34 11.75
C ALA A 2 -7.35 -10.25 10.88
N VAL A 3 -6.13 -9.83 11.26
CA VAL A 3 -5.31 -9.03 10.37
C VAL A 3 -4.83 -9.96 9.27
N LYS A 4 -5.10 -9.58 8.03
CA LYS A 4 -4.69 -10.35 6.87
C LYS A 4 -3.57 -9.62 6.14
N ASP A 5 -2.37 -10.19 6.19
CA ASP A 5 -1.25 -9.72 5.40
C ASP A 5 -1.57 -9.89 3.90
N LEU A 6 -1.44 -8.81 3.13
CA LEU A 6 -1.72 -8.80 1.70
C LEU A 6 -0.43 -8.82 0.88
N ALA A 7 0.54 -7.98 1.23
CA ALA A 7 1.83 -7.89 0.54
C ALA A 7 2.89 -7.29 1.45
N GLU A 8 4.14 -7.70 1.26
CA GLU A 8 5.27 -7.22 2.04
C GLU A 8 6.56 -7.27 1.22
N THR A 9 7.39 -6.24 1.32
CA THR A 9 8.70 -6.19 0.68
C THR A 9 9.63 -5.20 1.36
N MET A 10 10.89 -5.20 0.94
CA MET A 10 11.90 -4.24 1.35
C MET A 10 12.40 -3.50 0.10
N ALA A 11 12.26 -2.18 0.09
CA ALA A 11 12.78 -1.34 -0.99
C ALA A 11 14.31 -1.43 -1.05
N THR A 12 14.89 -1.03 -2.20
CA THR A 12 16.34 -0.99 -2.41
C THR A 12 17.06 -0.04 -1.44
N SER A 13 16.34 0.94 -0.89
CA SER A 13 16.80 1.83 0.19
C SER A 13 16.73 1.19 1.58
N GLU A 14 16.51 -0.12 1.66
CA GLU A 14 16.29 -0.89 2.91
C GLU A 14 15.09 -0.38 3.72
N THR A 15 14.13 0.25 3.04
CA THR A 15 12.90 0.73 3.67
C THR A 15 11.81 -0.33 3.56
N TRP A 16 11.19 -0.66 4.68
CA TRP A 16 10.10 -1.62 4.74
C TRP A 16 8.84 -1.10 4.05
N ILE A 17 8.16 -1.98 3.31
CA ILE A 17 6.86 -1.70 2.70
C ILE A 17 5.94 -2.87 3.01
N SER A 18 4.78 -2.59 3.60
CA SER A 18 3.78 -3.61 3.89
C SER A 18 2.37 -3.12 3.59
N VAL A 19 1.51 -4.07 3.26
CA VAL A 19 0.08 -3.87 3.04
C VAL A 19 -0.66 -4.98 3.76
N TRP A 20 -1.61 -4.62 4.61
CA TRP A 20 -2.49 -5.57 5.31
C TRP A 20 -3.92 -5.05 5.32
N TYR A 21 -4.86 -5.96 5.56
CA TYR A 21 -6.27 -5.64 5.72
C TYR A 21 -6.70 -5.97 7.15
N ASP A 22 -7.40 -5.02 7.76
CA ASP A 22 -8.04 -5.21 9.07
C ASP A 22 -9.53 -5.53 8.88
N ASP A 23 -9.91 -6.77 9.23
CA ASP A 23 -11.29 -7.22 9.15
C ASP A 23 -12.25 -6.47 10.10
N GLU A 24 -11.75 -5.85 11.18
CA GLU A 24 -12.58 -5.14 12.17
C GLU A 24 -12.89 -3.71 11.76
N GLU A 25 -11.89 -3.03 11.19
CA GLU A 25 -12.05 -1.65 10.73
C GLU A 25 -12.55 -1.58 9.28
N HIS A 26 -12.49 -2.70 8.56
CA HIS A 26 -12.77 -2.78 7.12
C HIS A 26 -11.85 -1.86 6.29
N GLU A 27 -10.63 -1.67 6.77
CA GLU A 27 -9.62 -0.78 6.17
C GLU A 27 -8.41 -1.57 5.66
N VAL A 28 -7.85 -1.07 4.56
CA VAL A 28 -6.54 -1.48 4.06
C VAL A 28 -5.51 -0.51 4.59
N TYR A 29 -4.45 -1.06 5.16
CA TYR A 29 -3.31 -0.32 5.64
C TYR A 29 -2.14 -0.48 4.68
N PHE A 30 -1.49 0.63 4.35
CA PHE A 30 -0.22 0.68 3.62
C PHE A 30 0.83 1.35 4.52
N GLN A 31 1.97 0.68 4.71
CA GLN A 31 3.10 1.23 5.45
C GLN A 31 4.30 1.41 4.53
N TYR A 32 4.96 2.56 4.65
CA TYR A 32 6.29 2.83 4.10
C TYR A 32 7.20 3.35 5.22
N GLY A 33 8.17 2.53 5.64
CA GLY A 33 9.00 2.83 6.80
C GLY A 33 8.17 2.99 8.07
N TYR A 34 8.18 4.18 8.66
CA TYR A 34 7.45 4.49 9.90
C TYR A 34 6.10 5.20 9.67
N VAL A 35 5.69 5.37 8.42
CA VAL A 35 4.42 6.01 8.08
C VAL A 35 3.45 4.94 7.62
N ASP A 36 2.32 4.86 8.32
CA ASP A 36 1.15 4.09 7.93
C ASP A 36 0.03 5.02 7.44
N VAL A 37 -0.73 4.51 6.47
CA VAL A 37 -1.95 5.13 5.96
C VAL A 37 -3.01 4.06 5.92
N SER A 38 -4.15 4.32 6.56
CA SER A 38 -5.35 3.49 6.45
C SER A 38 -6.33 4.11 5.46
N MET A 39 -7.08 3.27 4.75
CA MET A 39 -8.07 3.71 3.78
C MET A 39 -9.09 2.60 3.51
N THR A 40 -10.23 2.97 2.93
CA THR A 40 -11.21 1.98 2.47
C THR A 40 -10.66 1.11 1.34
N ILE A 41 -11.29 -0.04 1.09
CA ILE A 41 -10.91 -0.91 -0.06
C ILE A 41 -11.08 -0.16 -1.40
N GLU A 42 -12.08 0.71 -1.51
CA GLU A 42 -12.34 1.49 -2.73
C GLU A 42 -11.22 2.51 -2.95
N ASP A 43 -10.88 3.29 -1.92
CA ASP A 43 -9.77 4.25 -1.98
C ASP A 43 -8.42 3.57 -2.24
N PHE A 44 -8.19 2.37 -1.69
CA PHE A 44 -6.97 1.60 -1.93
C PHE A 44 -6.82 1.20 -3.40
N ARG A 45 -7.91 0.83 -4.08
CA ARG A 45 -7.87 0.49 -5.50
C ARG A 45 -7.52 1.72 -6.35
N ASP A 46 -8.14 2.85 -6.06
CA ASP A 46 -7.87 4.11 -6.74
C ASP A 46 -6.43 4.61 -6.48
N PHE A 47 -5.92 4.40 -5.25
CA PHE A 47 -4.54 4.69 -4.87
C PHE A 47 -3.55 3.85 -5.69
N VAL A 48 -3.75 2.54 -5.78
CA VAL A 48 -2.90 1.65 -6.57
C VAL A 48 -2.92 2.03 -8.05
N GLU A 49 -4.09 2.29 -8.64
CA GLU A 49 -4.20 2.72 -10.03
C GLU A 49 -3.43 4.04 -10.26
N THR A 50 -3.49 4.97 -9.31
CA THR A 50 -2.78 6.24 -9.36
C THR A 50 -1.26 6.03 -9.30
N LEU A 51 -0.76 5.15 -8.43
CA LEU A 51 0.66 4.81 -8.34
C LEU A 51 1.19 4.20 -9.63
N VAL A 52 0.47 3.24 -10.23
CA VAL A 52 0.84 2.62 -11.51
C VAL A 52 0.93 3.67 -12.62
N LYS A 53 -0.06 4.56 -12.73
CA LYS A 53 -0.03 5.68 -13.70
C LYS A 53 1.14 6.63 -13.46
N ALA A 54 1.53 6.85 -12.21
CA ALA A 54 2.69 7.67 -11.88
C ALA A 54 4.00 7.00 -12.30
N GLU A 55 4.15 5.70 -12.04
CA GLU A 55 5.29 4.89 -12.47
C GLU A 55 5.45 4.91 -13.99
N GLU A 56 4.37 4.66 -14.74
CA GLU A 56 4.37 4.69 -16.21
C GLU A 56 4.88 6.03 -16.76
N LYS A 57 4.52 7.14 -16.11
CA LYS A 57 4.99 8.48 -16.50
C LYS A 57 6.46 8.69 -16.19
N LEU A 58 6.98 8.11 -15.10
CA LEU A 58 8.40 8.16 -14.77
C LEU A 58 9.24 7.33 -15.77
N GLY A 59 8.70 6.20 -16.23
CA GLY A 59 9.35 5.31 -17.19
C GLY A 59 9.37 5.82 -18.64
N LYS A 60 8.53 6.81 -19.00
CA LYS A 60 8.50 7.45 -20.33
C LYS A 60 9.60 8.50 -20.56
N LYS A 61 10.81 8.29 -20.04
CA LYS A 61 11.98 9.14 -20.34
C LYS A 61 12.72 8.68 -21.58
#